data_AF-A0A3L6NLY0-F1
#
_entry.id   AF-A0A3L6NLY0-F1
#
_cell.length_a   1.000
_cell.length_b   1.000
_cell.length_c   1.000
_cell.angle_alpha   90.00
_cell.angle_beta   90.00
_cell.angle_gamma   90.00
#
_symmetry.space_group_name_H-M   'P 1'
#
loop_
_entity.id
_entity.type
_entity.pdbx_description
1 polymer ?
#
loop_
_entity_poly.entity_id
_entity_poly.type
_entity_poly.pdbx_seq_one_letter_code
_entity_poly.pdbx_strand_id
1 'polypeptide(L)'
;MQAGNPGILDSDVSKLLDDAKDLQQFQGSDTRTIAVLGDSGEGKSSLINSLLHFPGVAQTGDIGSACTSVVTEYRQKKAGHTAPITIDVEYLSAPEIRDMIQELLWSYRQLYLPGVESDETSEQDYNRYMRESEQAWSALHAAFKHKRQFTKKFAQDMSNGALERITGQLIEWAQEIEWPAGGVDGFWTSTAQTADECVEHTKLFMQDKFWPFTKIIRVYLNSQVLKTGVVLADLPGDFAPTHFLTEHTIDRQTLLQDSKTRIWRGFEPLKIIS
;
A
#
# COMPACT_ATOMS: atom_id res chain seq x y z
N MET A 1 8.83 -59.76 32.85
CA MET A 1 7.80 -58.89 32.25
C MET A 1 7.72 -57.65 33.12
N GLN A 2 8.37 -56.56 32.70
CA GLN A 2 8.25 -55.25 33.40
C GLN A 2 6.95 -54.60 32.92
N ALA A 3 6.01 -54.39 33.85
CA ALA A 3 4.82 -53.61 33.61
C ALA A 3 5.24 -52.13 33.45
N GLY A 4 4.92 -51.54 32.30
CA GLY A 4 5.15 -50.12 32.04
C GLY A 4 4.39 -49.26 33.05
N ASN A 5 5.07 -48.24 33.56
CA ASN A 5 4.57 -47.37 34.62
C ASN A 5 3.44 -46.46 34.07
N PRO A 6 2.19 -46.55 34.58
CA PRO A 6 1.03 -45.85 34.01
C PRO A 6 1.15 -44.32 33.99
N GLY A 7 1.91 -43.73 34.93
CA GLY A 7 2.05 -42.28 35.06
C GLY A 7 2.92 -41.60 34.00
N ILE A 8 3.72 -42.36 33.23
CA ILE A 8 4.57 -41.80 32.16
C ILE A 8 3.75 -41.59 30.87
N LEU A 9 2.84 -42.51 30.57
CA LEU A 9 1.92 -42.39 29.43
C LEU A 9 0.98 -41.20 29.58
N ASP A 10 0.51 -40.91 30.81
CA ASP A 10 -0.42 -39.80 31.07
C ASP A 10 0.25 -38.43 30.90
N SER A 11 1.54 -38.30 31.29
CA SER A 11 2.30 -37.07 31.09
C SER A 11 2.66 -36.82 29.62
N ASP A 12 2.92 -37.88 28.86
CA ASP A 12 3.24 -37.77 27.43
C ASP A 12 1.99 -37.43 26.61
N VAL A 13 0.83 -38.00 26.95
CA VAL A 13 -0.46 -37.67 26.34
C VAL A 13 -0.88 -36.23 26.68
N SER A 14 -0.66 -35.76 27.91
CA SER A 14 -0.93 -34.36 28.27
C SER A 14 -0.04 -33.39 27.49
N LYS A 15 1.25 -33.70 27.33
CA LYS A 15 2.16 -32.90 26.49
C LYS A 15 1.72 -32.86 25.04
N LEU A 16 1.37 -34.01 24.44
CA LEU A 16 0.86 -34.06 23.06
C LEU A 16 -0.43 -33.27 22.89
N LEU A 17 -1.30 -33.25 23.90
CA LEU A 17 -2.54 -32.47 23.87
C LEU A 17 -2.27 -30.97 23.96
N ASP A 18 -1.30 -30.56 24.76
CA ASP A 18 -0.89 -29.16 24.87
C ASP A 18 -0.14 -28.70 23.62
N ASP A 19 0.77 -29.51 23.09
CA ASP A 19 1.43 -29.29 21.79
C ASP A 19 0.39 -29.20 20.65
N ALA A 20 -0.65 -30.04 20.68
CA ALA A 20 -1.73 -29.98 19.69
C ALA A 20 -2.58 -28.70 19.81
N LYS A 21 -2.83 -28.20 21.03
CA LYS A 21 -3.49 -26.91 21.25
C LYS A 21 -2.61 -25.75 20.80
N ASP A 22 -1.32 -25.82 21.05
CA ASP A 22 -0.35 -24.81 20.65
C ASP A 22 -0.20 -24.78 19.12
N LEU A 23 -0.14 -25.96 18.46
CA LEU A 23 -0.15 -26.08 17.01
C LEU A 23 -1.49 -25.67 16.38
N GLN A 24 -2.61 -25.82 17.11
CA GLN A 24 -3.91 -25.31 16.67
C GLN A 24 -3.97 -23.77 16.71
N GLN A 25 -3.22 -23.14 17.62
CA GLN A 25 -3.09 -21.69 17.72
C GLN A 25 -1.92 -21.12 16.88
N PHE A 26 -1.04 -21.98 16.38
CA PHE A 26 0.10 -21.60 15.59
C PHE A 26 -0.34 -20.95 14.26
N GLN A 27 -0.20 -19.62 14.20
CA GLN A 27 -0.22 -18.90 12.94
C GLN A 27 1.22 -18.92 12.40
N GLY A 28 1.44 -19.63 11.29
CA GLY A 28 2.74 -19.66 10.63
C GLY A 28 3.28 -18.24 10.42
N SER A 29 4.54 -18.01 10.81
CA SER A 29 5.26 -16.74 10.59
C SER A 29 5.41 -16.38 9.12
N ASP A 30 5.20 -17.35 8.24
CA ASP A 30 5.38 -17.26 6.81
C ASP A 30 4.14 -16.66 6.14
N THR A 31 3.94 -15.36 6.33
CA THR A 31 2.96 -14.64 5.52
C THR A 31 3.44 -14.59 4.07
N ARG A 32 2.58 -14.98 3.12
CA ARG A 32 2.85 -14.88 1.68
C ARG A 32 1.94 -13.82 1.08
N THR A 33 2.52 -12.70 0.64
CA THR A 33 1.76 -11.62 0.00
C THR A 33 1.58 -11.91 -1.48
N ILE A 34 0.34 -11.91 -1.94
CA ILE A 34 -0.05 -12.01 -3.35
C ILE A 34 -0.59 -10.64 -3.75
N ALA A 35 0.16 -9.94 -4.60
CA ALA A 35 -0.27 -8.67 -5.18
C ALA A 35 -1.07 -8.91 -6.46
N VAL A 36 -2.25 -8.28 -6.56
CA VAL A 36 -3.08 -8.31 -7.77
C VAL A 36 -2.82 -7.03 -8.57
N LEU A 37 -2.28 -7.22 -9.77
CA LEU A 37 -1.87 -6.15 -10.69
C LEU A 37 -2.68 -6.21 -11.99
N GLY A 38 -2.93 -5.04 -12.58
CA GLY A 38 -3.70 -4.90 -13.82
C GLY A 38 -4.25 -3.49 -13.97
N ASP A 39 -4.67 -3.13 -15.18
CA ASP A 39 -5.19 -1.80 -15.49
C ASP A 39 -6.51 -1.53 -14.76
N SER A 40 -6.91 -0.26 -14.68
CA SER A 40 -8.21 0.12 -14.13
C SER A 40 -9.34 -0.51 -14.96
N GLY A 41 -10.36 -1.07 -14.31
CA GLY A 41 -11.49 -1.72 -14.98
C GLY A 41 -11.32 -3.21 -15.29
N GLU A 42 -10.11 -3.79 -15.16
CA GLU A 42 -9.83 -5.21 -15.45
C GLU A 42 -10.37 -6.21 -14.39
N GLY A 43 -11.18 -5.74 -13.44
CA GLY A 43 -11.85 -6.62 -12.47
C GLY A 43 -11.00 -7.12 -11.30
N LYS A 44 -9.85 -6.48 -11.00
CA LYS A 44 -8.97 -6.83 -9.85
C LYS A 44 -9.74 -6.93 -8.53
N SER A 45 -10.48 -5.87 -8.18
CA SER A 45 -11.23 -5.81 -6.93
C SER A 45 -12.39 -6.81 -6.90
N SER A 46 -12.95 -7.18 -8.07
CA SER A 46 -13.95 -8.26 -8.20
C SER A 46 -13.34 -9.64 -7.93
N LEU A 47 -12.12 -9.89 -8.42
CA LEU A 47 -11.36 -11.09 -8.12
C LEU A 47 -11.04 -11.17 -6.63
N ILE A 48 -10.58 -10.07 -6.02
CA ILE A 48 -10.29 -10.01 -4.58
C ILE A 48 -11.55 -10.30 -3.76
N ASN A 49 -12.69 -9.66 -4.06
CA ASN A 49 -13.96 -9.94 -3.39
C ASN A 49 -14.38 -11.41 -3.50
N SER A 50 -14.15 -12.02 -4.67
CA SER A 50 -14.46 -13.44 -4.92
C SER A 50 -13.57 -14.37 -4.09
N LEU A 51 -12.27 -14.11 -4.04
CA LEU A 51 -11.31 -14.88 -3.23
C LEU A 51 -11.57 -14.74 -1.72
N LEU A 52 -11.94 -13.54 -1.28
CA LEU A 52 -12.24 -13.28 0.11
C LEU A 52 -13.58 -13.88 0.54
N HIS A 53 -14.48 -14.19 -0.40
CA HIS A 53 -15.88 -14.51 -0.14
C HIS A 53 -16.58 -13.46 0.73
N PHE A 54 -16.18 -12.19 0.56
CA PHE A 54 -16.73 -11.04 1.27
C PHE A 54 -17.05 -9.95 0.24
N PRO A 55 -18.27 -9.95 -0.34
CA PRO A 55 -18.62 -9.03 -1.42
C PRO A 55 -18.51 -7.56 -1.00
N GLY A 56 -17.94 -6.74 -1.87
CA GLY A 56 -17.92 -5.28 -1.71
C GLY A 56 -16.83 -4.72 -0.80
N VAL A 57 -15.96 -5.54 -0.21
CA VAL A 57 -14.88 -5.05 0.68
C VAL A 57 -13.70 -4.46 -0.10
N ALA A 58 -13.47 -4.95 -1.32
CA ALA A 58 -12.62 -4.32 -2.32
C ALA A 58 -13.50 -3.49 -3.26
N GLN A 59 -13.20 -2.21 -3.41
CA GLN A 59 -14.04 -1.28 -4.15
C GLN A 59 -14.01 -1.61 -5.65
N THR A 60 -15.13 -2.09 -6.18
CA THR A 60 -15.33 -2.35 -7.61
C THR A 60 -16.04 -1.15 -8.23
N GLY A 61 -15.30 -0.18 -8.77
CA GLY A 61 -15.85 1.01 -9.41
C GLY A 61 -15.18 1.32 -10.74
N ASP A 62 -15.94 1.87 -11.69
CA ASP A 62 -15.51 2.30 -13.02
C ASP A 62 -15.83 3.80 -13.19
N ILE A 63 -15.27 4.64 -12.31
CA ILE A 63 -15.53 6.08 -12.31
C ILE A 63 -14.22 6.81 -12.54
N GLY A 64 -13.78 6.86 -13.80
CA GLY A 64 -12.94 7.91 -14.45
C GLY A 64 -11.66 8.40 -13.75
N SER A 65 -11.30 7.82 -12.62
CA SER A 65 -10.21 8.11 -11.72
C SER A 65 -9.83 6.76 -11.14
N ALA A 66 -8.54 6.43 -11.15
CA ALA A 66 -8.06 5.16 -10.63
C ALA A 66 -8.68 4.91 -9.25
N CYS A 67 -9.43 3.80 -9.11
CA CYS A 67 -10.22 3.53 -7.91
C CYS A 67 -9.36 3.12 -6.69
N THR A 68 -8.08 2.81 -6.93
CA THR A 68 -7.10 2.50 -5.90
C THR A 68 -5.98 3.53 -6.05
N SER A 69 -5.86 4.44 -5.09
CA SER A 69 -4.74 5.42 -5.00
C SER A 69 -3.73 5.01 -3.93
N VAL A 70 -4.08 4.03 -3.10
CA VAL A 70 -3.33 3.57 -1.93
C VAL A 70 -3.38 2.05 -1.88
N VAL A 71 -2.25 1.42 -1.58
CA VAL A 71 -2.17 -0.04 -1.45
C VAL A 71 -3.10 -0.51 -0.33
N THR A 72 -3.93 -1.51 -0.63
CA THR A 72 -4.84 -2.11 0.35
C THR A 72 -4.55 -3.59 0.53
N GLU A 73 -4.20 -3.99 1.73
CA GLU A 73 -3.96 -5.38 2.09
C GLU A 73 -5.16 -5.98 2.82
N TYR A 74 -5.53 -7.19 2.42
CA TYR A 74 -6.53 -8.01 3.09
C TYR A 74 -5.82 -9.11 3.87
N ARG A 75 -6.04 -9.13 5.19
CA ARG A 75 -5.33 -9.99 6.15
C ARG A 75 -6.34 -10.75 7.02
N GLN A 76 -5.93 -11.92 7.49
CA GLN A 76 -6.77 -12.70 8.42
C GLN A 76 -6.90 -11.95 9.75
N LYS A 77 -8.10 -11.96 10.36
CA LYS A 77 -8.31 -11.40 11.70
C LYS A 77 -7.34 -11.99 12.73
N LYS A 78 -6.86 -11.14 13.64
CA LYS A 78 -6.03 -11.52 14.79
C LYS A 78 -6.90 -11.84 16.01
N ALA A 79 -6.34 -12.52 17.01
CA ALA A 79 -7.05 -12.94 18.22
C ALA A 79 -7.72 -11.79 19.00
N GLY A 80 -7.21 -10.55 18.88
CA GLY A 80 -7.78 -9.36 19.51
C GLY A 80 -8.93 -8.68 18.74
N HIS A 81 -9.23 -9.11 17.51
CA HIS A 81 -10.23 -8.43 16.66
C HIS A 81 -11.65 -8.95 16.94
N THR A 82 -12.46 -8.15 17.62
CA THR A 82 -13.84 -8.50 17.99
C THR A 82 -14.85 -8.22 16.87
N ALA A 83 -14.73 -7.08 16.17
CA ALA A 83 -15.63 -6.67 15.10
C ALA A 83 -15.45 -7.50 13.80
N PRO A 84 -16.46 -7.63 12.93
CA PRO A 84 -16.37 -8.39 11.68
C PRO A 84 -15.20 -7.96 10.79
N ILE A 85 -14.94 -6.66 10.73
CA ILE A 85 -13.84 -6.05 9.99
C ILE A 85 -13.08 -5.10 10.92
N THR A 86 -11.75 -5.17 10.87
CA THR A 86 -10.85 -4.18 11.50
C THR A 86 -10.04 -3.52 10.40
N ILE A 87 -9.85 -2.21 10.47
CA ILE A 87 -9.16 -1.41 9.47
C ILE A 87 -8.02 -0.69 10.18
N ASP A 88 -6.80 -0.93 9.74
CA ASP A 88 -5.63 -0.15 10.14
C ASP A 88 -5.15 0.66 8.94
N VAL A 89 -4.87 1.93 9.14
CA VAL A 89 -4.28 2.80 8.13
C VAL A 89 -2.98 3.35 8.68
N GLU A 90 -1.92 3.22 7.89
CA GLU A 90 -0.60 3.74 8.20
C GLU A 90 -0.31 4.90 7.26
N TYR A 91 0.10 6.03 7.82
CA TYR A 91 0.49 7.24 7.11
C TYR A 91 2.01 7.39 7.16
N LEU A 92 2.54 8.14 6.21
CA LEU A 92 3.94 8.53 6.24
C LEU A 92 4.21 9.40 7.48
N SER A 93 5.31 9.08 8.16
CA SER A 93 5.85 9.90 9.23
C SER A 93 6.35 11.25 8.66
N ALA A 94 6.52 12.25 9.53
CA ALA A 94 7.03 13.56 9.12
C ALA A 94 8.33 13.53 8.26
N PRO A 95 9.35 12.70 8.56
CA PRO A 95 10.52 12.57 7.68
C PRO A 95 10.18 11.91 6.34
N GLU A 96 9.35 10.87 6.31
CA GLU A 96 8.95 10.21 5.06
C GLU A 96 8.12 11.15 4.17
N ILE A 97 7.24 11.98 4.77
CA ILE A 97 6.50 13.03 4.04
C ILE A 97 7.47 14.02 3.39
N ARG A 98 8.52 14.43 4.10
CA ARG A 98 9.54 15.33 3.56
C ARG A 98 10.22 14.71 2.33
N ASP A 99 10.68 13.47 2.45
CA ASP A 99 11.40 12.78 1.39
C ASP A 99 10.48 12.59 0.16
N MET A 100 9.23 12.23 0.39
CA MET A 100 8.24 12.10 -0.68
C MET A 100 7.93 13.44 -1.36
N ILE A 101 7.77 14.53 -0.61
CA ILE A 101 7.56 15.87 -1.19
C ILE A 101 8.73 16.27 -2.09
N GLN A 102 9.97 15.97 -1.67
CA GLN A 102 11.16 16.21 -2.48
C GLN A 102 11.13 15.41 -3.79
N GLU A 103 10.82 14.11 -3.72
CA GLU A 103 10.71 13.23 -4.88
C GLU A 103 9.61 13.68 -5.85
N LEU A 104 8.43 14.03 -5.34
CA LEU A 104 7.31 14.51 -6.14
C LEU A 104 7.64 15.83 -6.83
N LEU A 105 8.20 16.80 -6.09
CA LEU A 105 8.57 18.09 -6.67
C LEU A 105 9.67 17.93 -7.72
N TRP A 106 10.65 17.07 -7.46
CA TRP A 106 11.70 16.73 -8.41
C TRP A 106 11.11 16.10 -9.69
N SER A 107 10.32 15.03 -9.55
CA SER A 107 9.70 14.32 -10.68
C SER A 107 8.82 15.22 -11.53
N TYR A 108 8.04 16.11 -10.90
CA TYR A 108 7.25 17.12 -11.62
C TYR A 108 8.14 18.07 -12.43
N ARG A 109 9.25 18.50 -11.84
CA ARG A 109 10.17 19.49 -12.40
C ARG A 109 11.05 18.97 -13.52
N GLN A 110 11.32 17.66 -13.55
CA GLN A 110 12.20 17.04 -14.55
C GLN A 110 11.80 17.41 -15.97
N LEU A 111 10.51 17.42 -16.30
CA LEU A 111 10.00 17.76 -17.64
C LEU A 111 10.38 19.19 -18.10
N TYR A 112 10.69 20.08 -17.15
CA TYR A 112 11.04 21.48 -17.43
C TYR A 112 12.54 21.77 -17.33
N LEU A 113 13.37 20.74 -17.10
CA LEU A 113 14.81 20.91 -17.07
C LEU A 113 15.37 21.11 -18.49
N PRO A 114 16.40 21.96 -18.67
CA PRO A 114 17.05 22.13 -19.97
C PRO A 114 17.57 20.78 -20.49
N GLY A 115 17.22 20.43 -21.72
CA GLY A 115 17.70 19.22 -22.40
C GLY A 115 16.72 18.04 -22.45
N VAL A 116 15.61 18.06 -21.70
CA VAL A 116 14.60 16.99 -21.77
C VAL A 116 13.82 17.03 -23.08
N GLU A 117 13.49 18.22 -23.56
CA GLU A 117 12.86 18.47 -24.87
C GLU A 117 13.95 18.71 -25.94
N SER A 118 14.98 17.85 -25.98
CA SER A 118 16.06 17.89 -26.98
C SER A 118 16.02 16.67 -27.88
N ASP A 119 16.61 16.77 -29.08
CA ASP A 119 16.75 15.67 -30.04
C ASP A 119 17.56 14.46 -29.49
N GLU A 120 18.21 14.61 -28.33
CA GLU A 120 18.98 13.55 -27.66
C GLU A 120 18.13 12.67 -26.74
N THR A 121 16.92 13.11 -26.35
CA THR A 121 16.01 12.32 -25.51
C THR A 121 15.20 11.38 -26.37
N SER A 122 15.25 10.07 -26.09
CA SER A 122 14.40 9.11 -26.80
C SER A 122 12.91 9.38 -26.54
N GLU A 123 12.03 9.12 -27.51
CA GLU A 123 10.58 9.22 -27.31
C GLU A 123 10.10 8.40 -26.11
N GLN A 124 10.75 7.26 -25.83
CA GLN A 124 10.43 6.40 -24.71
C GLN A 124 10.75 7.07 -23.36
N ASP A 125 11.91 7.72 -23.25
CA ASP A 125 12.31 8.43 -22.04
C ASP A 125 11.45 9.68 -21.83
N TYR A 126 11.16 10.43 -22.90
CA TYR A 126 10.25 11.59 -22.81
C TYR A 126 8.86 11.18 -22.32
N ASN A 127 8.28 10.10 -22.89
CA ASN A 127 7.00 9.56 -22.43
C ASN A 127 7.04 9.04 -21.00
N ARG A 128 8.19 8.56 -20.51
CA ARG A 128 8.37 8.20 -19.09
C ARG A 128 8.33 9.46 -18.21
N TYR A 129 9.13 10.48 -18.54
CA TYR A 129 9.16 11.73 -17.78
C TYR A 129 7.82 12.46 -17.76
N MET A 130 7.08 12.43 -18.87
CA MET A 130 5.74 12.98 -18.96
C MET A 130 4.79 12.29 -17.96
N ARG A 131 4.77 10.95 -17.95
CA ARG A 131 3.92 10.17 -17.01
C ARG A 131 4.31 10.42 -15.55
N GLU A 132 5.60 10.38 -15.22
CA GLU A 132 6.09 10.63 -13.86
C GLU A 132 5.75 12.06 -13.40
N SER A 133 5.88 13.04 -14.30
CA SER A 133 5.53 14.44 -14.02
C SER A 133 4.02 14.62 -13.79
N GLU A 134 3.17 13.99 -14.61
CA GLU A 134 1.71 14.04 -14.45
C GLU A 134 1.27 13.38 -13.13
N GLN A 135 1.84 12.22 -12.80
CA GLN A 135 1.56 11.53 -11.53
C GLN A 135 2.00 12.37 -10.33
N ALA A 136 3.21 12.93 -10.39
CA ALA A 136 3.72 13.78 -9.32
C ALA A 136 2.88 15.04 -9.13
N TRP A 137 2.45 15.67 -10.23
CA TRP A 137 1.53 16.80 -10.18
C TRP A 137 0.18 16.41 -9.60
N SER A 138 -0.37 15.24 -9.96
CA SER A 138 -1.63 14.74 -9.41
C SER A 138 -1.57 14.61 -7.89
N ALA A 139 -0.49 14.01 -7.37
CA ALA A 139 -0.25 13.87 -5.93
C ALA A 139 -0.12 15.22 -5.22
N LEU A 140 0.76 16.11 -5.71
CA LEU A 140 0.95 17.45 -5.14
C LEU A 140 -0.34 18.28 -5.20
N HIS A 141 -1.07 18.20 -6.32
CA HIS A 141 -2.32 18.91 -6.49
C HIS A 141 -3.40 18.37 -5.56
N ALA A 142 -3.55 17.06 -5.42
CA ALA A 142 -4.50 16.50 -4.46
C ALA A 142 -4.18 16.92 -3.03
N ALA A 143 -2.91 16.86 -2.63
CA ALA A 143 -2.41 17.32 -1.33
C ALA A 143 -2.71 18.80 -1.08
N PHE A 144 -2.41 19.68 -2.04
CA PHE A 144 -2.27 21.11 -1.78
C PHE A 144 -3.22 22.04 -2.56
N LYS A 145 -4.13 21.53 -3.41
CA LYS A 145 -5.08 22.37 -4.19
C LYS A 145 -5.93 23.33 -3.35
N HIS A 146 -6.11 23.03 -2.06
CA HIS A 146 -6.85 23.87 -1.12
C HIS A 146 -6.03 25.06 -0.60
N LYS A 147 -4.70 25.06 -0.79
CA LYS A 147 -3.81 26.17 -0.46
C LYS A 147 -3.83 27.19 -1.59
N ARG A 148 -4.28 28.42 -1.30
CA ARG A 148 -4.40 29.51 -2.30
C ARG A 148 -3.09 29.81 -3.06
N GLN A 149 -1.95 29.61 -2.42
CA GLN A 149 -0.63 29.87 -3.00
C GLN A 149 -0.13 28.71 -3.89
N PHE A 150 -0.70 27.51 -3.76
CA PHE A 150 -0.29 26.36 -4.56
C PHE A 150 -0.83 26.48 -5.99
N THR A 151 0.07 26.69 -6.95
CA THR A 151 -0.24 26.85 -8.37
C THR A 151 0.83 26.18 -9.22
N LYS A 152 0.55 25.91 -10.51
CA LYS A 152 1.57 25.42 -11.45
C LYS A 152 2.78 26.35 -11.50
N LYS A 153 2.55 27.67 -11.57
CA LYS A 153 3.62 28.68 -11.57
C LYS A 153 4.50 28.61 -10.32
N PHE A 154 3.89 28.38 -9.16
CA PHE A 154 4.62 28.17 -7.91
C PHE A 154 5.50 26.93 -8.01
N ALA A 155 4.95 25.78 -8.39
CA ALA A 155 5.70 24.53 -8.47
C ALA A 155 6.79 24.53 -9.56
N GLN A 156 6.60 25.29 -10.65
CA GLN A 156 7.52 25.43 -11.79
C GLN A 156 8.60 26.51 -11.61
N ASP A 157 8.64 27.22 -10.47
CA ASP A 157 9.67 28.25 -10.24
C ASP A 157 11.06 27.61 -10.11
N MET A 158 11.93 27.89 -11.09
CA MET A 158 13.31 27.40 -11.19
C MET A 158 14.36 28.47 -10.82
N SER A 159 13.96 29.55 -10.14
CA SER A 159 14.92 30.56 -9.66
C SER A 159 15.88 30.00 -8.61
N ASN A 160 17.02 30.68 -8.39
CA ASN A 160 18.01 30.25 -7.40
C ASN A 160 17.38 30.11 -6.00
N GLY A 161 17.55 28.95 -5.37
CA GLY A 161 16.97 28.64 -4.05
C GLY A 161 15.46 28.35 -4.07
N ALA A 162 14.82 28.29 -5.25
CA ALA A 162 13.39 28.02 -5.34
C ALA A 162 13.05 26.59 -4.91
N LEU A 163 13.90 25.60 -5.21
CA LEU A 163 13.66 24.21 -4.84
C LEU A 163 13.54 24.06 -3.32
N GLU A 164 14.50 24.59 -2.56
CA GLU A 164 14.52 24.54 -1.10
C GLU A 164 13.35 25.31 -0.50
N ARG A 165 13.08 26.52 -1.01
CA ARG A 165 11.97 27.36 -0.55
C ARG A 165 10.61 26.70 -0.76
N ILE A 166 10.40 26.12 -1.95
CA ILE A 166 9.14 25.47 -2.30
C ILE A 166 8.97 24.18 -1.53
N THR A 167 10.03 23.37 -1.44
CA THR A 167 10.04 22.15 -0.62
C THR A 167 9.69 22.47 0.83
N GLY A 168 10.33 23.48 1.43
CA GLY A 168 10.03 23.93 2.80
C GLY A 168 8.57 24.33 2.97
N GLN A 169 8.02 25.12 2.04
CA GLN A 169 6.63 25.54 2.09
C GLN A 169 5.64 24.37 1.96
N LEU A 170 5.93 23.40 1.09
CA LEU A 170 5.10 22.19 0.92
C LEU A 170 5.13 21.32 2.18
N ILE A 171 6.29 21.21 2.84
CA ILE A 171 6.43 20.49 4.12
C ILE A 171 5.61 21.17 5.21
N GLU A 172 5.68 22.50 5.33
CA GLU A 172 4.86 23.26 6.28
C GLU A 172 3.36 23.00 6.03
N TRP A 173 2.91 23.08 4.78
CA TRP A 173 1.52 22.79 4.45
C TRP A 173 1.11 21.34 4.73
N ALA A 174 2.03 20.38 4.60
CA ALA A 174 1.77 18.99 4.92
C ALA A 174 1.62 18.78 6.44
N GLN A 175 2.37 19.53 7.26
CA GLN A 175 2.23 19.51 8.72
C GLN A 175 0.88 20.08 9.20
N GLU A 176 0.27 20.96 8.41
CA GLU A 176 -1.06 21.52 8.68
C GLU A 176 -2.21 20.56 8.31
N ILE A 177 -1.92 19.37 7.75
CA ILE A 177 -2.96 18.40 7.39
C ILE A 177 -3.55 17.80 8.67
N GLU A 178 -4.81 18.17 8.93
CA GLU A 178 -5.61 17.52 9.97
C GLU A 178 -6.04 16.12 9.52
N TRP A 179 -5.38 15.11 10.09
CA TRP A 179 -5.73 13.71 9.91
C TRP A 179 -7.02 13.37 10.68
N PRO A 180 -7.76 12.33 10.24
CA PRO A 180 -8.98 11.90 10.91
C PRO A 180 -8.74 11.59 12.39
N ALA A 181 -9.72 11.96 13.23
CA ALA A 181 -9.64 11.76 14.67
C ALA A 181 -9.44 10.27 15.03
N GLY A 182 -8.67 10.02 16.09
CA GLY A 182 -8.31 8.67 16.52
C GLY A 182 -6.98 8.16 15.96
N GLY A 183 -6.30 8.94 15.13
CA GLY A 183 -4.93 8.63 14.70
C GLY A 183 -3.90 8.93 15.80
N VAL A 184 -2.97 8.00 16.05
CA VAL A 184 -1.84 8.15 16.98
C VAL A 184 -0.56 7.72 16.26
N ASP A 185 0.47 8.57 16.31
CA ASP A 185 1.82 8.28 15.78
C ASP A 185 1.86 7.75 14.34
N GLY A 186 1.01 8.28 13.44
CA GLY A 186 0.96 7.86 12.04
C GLY A 186 0.10 6.62 11.76
N PHE A 187 -0.61 6.12 12.77
CA PHE A 187 -1.56 5.01 12.61
C PHE A 187 -2.98 5.45 12.94
N TRP A 188 -3.96 4.90 12.23
CA TRP A 188 -5.38 5.04 12.54
C TRP A 188 -6.04 3.68 12.47
N THR A 189 -6.88 3.39 13.46
CA THR A 189 -7.60 2.12 13.52
C THR A 189 -9.08 2.37 13.69
N SER A 190 -9.89 1.60 12.97
CA SER A 190 -11.34 1.57 13.12
C SER A 190 -11.88 0.17 12.90
N THR A 191 -13.17 -0.01 13.14
CA THR A 191 -13.90 -1.26 12.93
C THR A 191 -15.11 -1.00 12.05
N ALA A 192 -15.49 -2.00 11.26
CA ALA A 192 -16.71 -1.97 10.47
C ALA A 192 -17.53 -3.25 10.67
N GLN A 193 -18.85 -3.11 10.64
CA GLN A 193 -19.81 -4.22 10.69
C GLN A 193 -20.14 -4.74 9.29
N THR A 194 -20.04 -3.90 8.26
CA THR A 194 -20.39 -4.22 6.88
C THR A 194 -19.29 -3.84 5.89
N ALA A 195 -19.35 -4.40 4.68
CA ALA A 195 -18.46 -4.03 3.58
C ALA A 195 -18.59 -2.53 3.24
N ASP A 196 -19.82 -2.02 3.17
CA ASP A 196 -20.10 -0.62 2.83
C ASP A 196 -19.47 0.34 3.84
N GLU A 197 -19.61 0.05 5.13
CA GLU A 197 -18.97 0.84 6.20
C GLU A 197 -17.44 0.78 6.09
N CYS A 198 -16.88 -0.39 5.76
CA CYS A 198 -15.45 -0.53 5.51
C CYS A 198 -14.99 0.37 4.36
N VAL A 199 -15.72 0.37 3.25
CA VAL A 199 -15.41 1.22 2.08
C VAL A 199 -15.53 2.70 2.43
N GLU A 200 -16.54 3.11 3.20
CA GLU A 200 -16.68 4.50 3.66
C GLU A 200 -15.47 4.96 4.48
N HIS A 201 -15.00 4.13 5.42
CA HIS A 201 -13.81 4.41 6.22
C HIS A 201 -12.55 4.48 5.36
N THR A 202 -12.33 3.54 4.45
CA THR A 202 -11.11 3.51 3.63
C THR A 202 -11.08 4.60 2.57
N LYS A 203 -12.24 4.97 2.01
CA LYS A 203 -12.37 6.00 0.97
C LYS A 203 -11.82 7.35 1.39
N LEU A 204 -11.93 7.69 2.67
CA LEU A 204 -11.37 8.91 3.24
C LEU A 204 -9.86 9.04 2.95
N PHE A 205 -9.14 7.93 3.03
CA PHE A 205 -7.68 7.87 2.88
C PHE A 205 -7.21 7.68 1.44
N MET A 206 -8.12 7.30 0.55
CA MET A 206 -7.85 7.08 -0.87
C MET A 206 -8.18 8.31 -1.72
N GLN A 207 -8.62 9.40 -1.10
CA GLN A 207 -9.07 10.60 -1.79
C GLN A 207 -8.43 11.88 -1.24
N ASP A 208 -8.47 12.91 -2.09
CA ASP A 208 -8.12 14.28 -1.75
C ASP A 208 -6.72 14.45 -1.11
N LYS A 209 -6.61 15.19 0.00
CA LYS A 209 -5.32 15.56 0.60
C LYS A 209 -4.59 14.41 1.32
N PHE A 210 -5.25 13.26 1.51
CA PHE A 210 -4.73 12.17 2.34
C PHE A 210 -3.97 11.13 1.52
N TRP A 211 -4.51 10.73 0.36
CA TRP A 211 -3.94 9.62 -0.41
C TRP A 211 -2.46 9.77 -0.79
N PRO A 212 -1.90 10.97 -1.06
CA PRO A 212 -0.48 11.07 -1.33
C PRO A 212 0.37 10.61 -0.13
N PHE A 213 -0.10 10.85 1.09
CA PHE A 213 0.64 10.59 2.33
C PHE A 213 0.17 9.33 3.07
N THR A 214 -0.81 8.60 2.54
CA THR A 214 -1.23 7.31 3.09
C THR A 214 -0.30 6.22 2.57
N LYS A 215 0.42 5.54 3.46
CA LYS A 215 1.37 4.48 3.10
C LYS A 215 0.62 3.21 2.68
N ILE A 216 -0.30 2.76 3.53
CA ILE A 216 -1.00 1.49 3.33
C ILE A 216 -2.28 1.40 4.16
N ILE A 217 -3.27 0.70 3.62
CA ILE A 217 -4.52 0.35 4.31
C ILE A 217 -4.52 -1.15 4.53
N ARG A 218 -4.79 -1.62 5.74
CA ARG A 218 -4.86 -3.04 6.10
C ARG A 218 -6.25 -3.36 6.61
N VAL A 219 -6.97 -4.19 5.87
CA VAL A 219 -8.30 -4.67 6.19
C VAL A 219 -8.19 -6.09 6.73
N TYR A 220 -8.58 -6.28 7.98
CA TYR A 220 -8.59 -7.57 8.64
C TYR A 220 -10.00 -8.13 8.69
N LEU A 221 -10.21 -9.27 8.04
CA LEU A 221 -11.49 -9.96 7.99
C LEU A 221 -11.29 -11.47 8.00
N ASN A 222 -12.37 -12.22 8.26
CA ASN A 222 -12.32 -13.67 8.23
C ASN A 222 -12.57 -14.19 6.82
N SER A 223 -11.58 -14.86 6.24
CA SER A 223 -11.73 -15.56 4.96
C SER A 223 -10.96 -16.86 4.93
N GLN A 224 -11.45 -17.87 4.22
CA GLN A 224 -10.79 -19.17 4.14
C GLN A 224 -9.42 -19.08 3.46
N VAL A 225 -9.28 -18.21 2.45
CA VAL A 225 -7.99 -18.02 1.77
C VAL A 225 -6.96 -17.40 2.70
N LEU A 226 -7.36 -16.44 3.54
CA LEU A 226 -6.44 -15.70 4.42
C LEU A 226 -5.98 -16.54 5.63
N LYS A 227 -6.77 -17.52 6.08
CA LYS A 227 -6.36 -18.46 7.15
C LYS A 227 -5.10 -19.25 6.83
N THR A 228 -4.74 -19.37 5.56
CA THR A 228 -3.52 -20.06 5.12
C THR A 228 -2.24 -19.25 5.38
N GLY A 229 -2.35 -18.01 5.87
CA GLY A 229 -1.24 -17.07 5.99
C GLY A 229 -1.03 -16.20 4.75
N VAL A 230 -1.88 -16.35 3.73
CA VAL A 230 -1.86 -15.48 2.55
C VAL A 230 -2.35 -14.08 2.90
N VAL A 231 -1.67 -13.07 2.35
CA VAL A 231 -2.11 -11.68 2.33
C VAL A 231 -2.44 -11.32 0.89
N LEU A 232 -3.63 -10.77 0.64
CA LEU A 232 -3.98 -10.26 -0.70
C LEU A 232 -3.74 -8.75 -0.73
N ALA A 233 -2.93 -8.27 -1.65
CA ALA A 233 -2.69 -6.83 -1.83
C ALA A 233 -3.35 -6.33 -3.12
N ASP A 234 -4.23 -5.35 -3.00
CA ASP A 234 -4.76 -4.58 -4.11
C ASP A 234 -3.84 -3.39 -4.39
N LEU A 235 -3.27 -3.35 -5.59
CA LEU A 235 -2.35 -2.30 -5.98
C LEU A 235 -3.02 -1.27 -6.90
N PRO A 236 -2.74 0.03 -6.66
CA PRO A 236 -3.07 1.10 -7.61
C PRO A 236 -2.42 0.81 -8.98
N GLY A 237 -3.22 0.81 -10.05
CA GLY A 237 -2.75 0.47 -11.41
C GLY A 237 -1.70 1.46 -11.96
N ASP A 238 -1.77 2.73 -11.54
CA ASP A 238 -0.90 3.80 -12.03
C ASP A 238 0.08 4.34 -10.99
N PHE A 239 -0.13 4.05 -9.70
CA PHE A 239 0.56 4.72 -8.58
C PHE A 239 1.11 3.69 -7.59
N ALA A 240 2.05 2.82 -7.96
CA ALA A 240 2.74 2.04 -6.92
C ALA A 240 3.76 2.96 -6.23
N PRO A 241 3.54 3.43 -4.97
CA PRO A 241 4.52 4.28 -4.31
C PRO A 241 5.84 3.52 -4.16
N THR A 242 6.95 4.19 -4.47
CA THR A 242 8.32 3.64 -4.51
C THR A 242 8.68 2.88 -3.22
N HIS A 243 8.11 3.30 -2.08
CA HIS A 243 8.31 2.70 -0.76
C HIS A 243 7.68 1.30 -0.61
N PHE A 244 6.51 1.06 -1.22
CA PHE A 244 5.85 -0.26 -1.15
C PHE A 244 6.62 -1.31 -1.97
N LEU A 245 7.14 -0.89 -3.12
CA LEU A 245 7.94 -1.73 -4.01
C LEU A 245 9.28 -2.13 -3.37
N THR A 246 9.88 -1.24 -2.58
CA THR A 246 11.14 -1.49 -1.88
C THR A 246 10.94 -2.36 -0.62
N GLU A 247 9.89 -2.15 0.18
CA GLU A 247 9.59 -3.01 1.35
C GLU A 247 9.24 -4.46 0.95
N HIS A 248 8.61 -4.66 -0.22
CA HIS A 248 8.19 -5.98 -0.69
C HIS A 248 9.09 -6.60 -1.77
N THR A 249 10.28 -6.04 -2.06
CA THR A 249 11.22 -6.54 -3.09
C THR A 249 10.56 -6.69 -4.47
N ILE A 250 9.73 -5.73 -4.87
CA ILE A 250 9.08 -5.69 -6.18
C ILE A 250 9.85 -4.68 -7.04
N ASP A 251 10.69 -5.17 -7.95
CA ASP A 251 11.51 -4.30 -8.81
C ASP A 251 10.67 -3.53 -9.85
N ARG A 252 10.78 -2.19 -9.83
CA ARG A 252 10.07 -1.23 -10.68
C ARG A 252 10.31 -1.46 -12.18
N GLN A 253 11.50 -1.96 -12.58
CA GLN A 253 11.79 -2.26 -13.99
C GLN A 253 11.00 -3.46 -14.51
N THR A 254 10.68 -4.41 -13.63
CA THR A 254 9.97 -5.65 -13.99
C THR A 254 8.47 -5.39 -14.17
N LEU A 255 7.89 -4.44 -13.43
CA LEU A 255 6.45 -4.13 -13.49
C LEU A 255 6.02 -3.44 -14.78
N LEU A 256 6.87 -2.61 -15.38
CA LEU A 256 6.53 -1.84 -16.59
C LEU A 256 6.73 -2.63 -17.90
N GLN A 257 7.51 -3.72 -17.87
CA GLN A 257 7.77 -4.56 -19.05
C GLN A 257 6.78 -5.73 -19.22
N ASP A 258 6.07 -6.12 -18.15
CA ASP A 258 5.33 -7.39 -18.09
C ASP A 258 3.78 -7.21 -18.09
N SER A 259 3.27 -6.12 -18.68
CA SER A 259 1.82 -5.81 -18.81
C SER A 259 1.01 -6.83 -19.63
N LYS A 260 1.60 -7.97 -19.99
CA LYS A 260 0.92 -9.11 -20.63
C LYS A 260 1.06 -10.37 -19.77
N THR A 261 0.18 -10.47 -18.77
CA THR A 261 -0.16 -11.70 -18.00
C THR A 261 0.99 -12.37 -17.24
N ARG A 262 0.93 -12.37 -15.89
CA ARG A 262 1.25 -13.54 -15.03
C ARG A 262 1.01 -13.30 -13.54
N ILE A 263 0.45 -14.31 -12.88
CA ILE A 263 0.41 -14.47 -11.42
C ILE A 263 1.84 -14.77 -10.95
N TRP A 264 2.44 -13.87 -10.17
CA TRP A 264 3.78 -14.08 -9.61
C TRP A 264 3.73 -14.89 -8.30
N ARG A 265 4.57 -15.94 -8.23
CA ARG A 265 4.89 -16.67 -7.00
C ARG A 265 6.31 -16.26 -6.59
N GLY A 266 6.46 -15.58 -5.47
CA GLY A 266 7.79 -15.27 -4.92
C GLY A 266 8.51 -16.57 -4.49
N PHE A 267 9.70 -16.81 -5.05
CA PHE A 267 10.65 -17.83 -4.60
C PHE A 267 11.71 -17.17 -3.69
N GLU A 268 12.19 -17.93 -2.72
CA GLU A 268 13.27 -17.57 -1.78
C GLU A 268 14.56 -17.10 -2.47
N PRO A 269 15.37 -16.25 -1.81
CA PRO A 269 16.68 -15.87 -2.33
C PRO A 269 17.64 -17.07 -2.28
N LEU A 270 18.09 -17.51 -3.46
CA LEU A 270 19.25 -18.39 -3.60
C LEU A 270 20.49 -17.70 -3.03
N LYS A 271 21.03 -18.28 -1.95
CA LYS A 271 22.43 -18.08 -1.54
C LYS A 271 23.33 -18.41 -2.72
N ILE A 272 24.15 -17.45 -3.15
CA ILE A 272 25.43 -17.78 -3.77
C ILE A 272 26.50 -17.49 -2.73
N ILE A 273 27.05 -18.60 -2.23
CA ILE A 273 28.27 -18.67 -1.45
C ILE A 273 29.44 -18.59 -2.45
N SER A 274 30.45 -17.79 -2.06
CA SER A 274 31.76 -17.50 -2.68
C SER A 274 31.77 -16.70 -3.97
#